data_AF-A0A3S0HNM9-F1
#
_entry.id   AF-A0A3S0HNM9-F1
#
_cell.length_a   1.000
_cell.length_b   1.000
_cell.length_c   1.000
_cell.angle_alpha   90.00
_cell.angle_beta   90.00
_cell.angle_gamma   90.00
#
_symmetry.space_group_name_H-M   'P 1'
#
loop_
_entity.id
_entity.type
_entity.pdbx_description
1 polymer ?
#
loop_
_entity_poly.entity_id
_entity_poly.type
_entity_poly.pdbx_seq_one_letter_code
_entity_poly.pdbx_strand_id
1 'polypeptide(L)'
;MQEVIHIGKKTAQPAFQIIPTSILPSWSSEMKHYYFITETNDQCSICNIRGRIDYPYHYNKIDIEQNPIKDINILQEWKSNGQWAYHPIFLSKRFRDLLIDNGITRDVRNMYDNNYKSKDWLFDPVIIVD
;
A
#
# COMPACT_ATOMS: atom_id res chain seq x y z
N MET A 1 15.47 8.43 5.55
CA MET A 1 15.84 8.37 4.11
C MET A 1 17.23 7.79 4.02
N GLN A 2 17.54 7.09 2.94
CA GLN A 2 18.84 6.49 2.70
C GLN A 2 19.33 6.91 1.31
N GLU A 3 20.60 7.29 1.21
CA GLU A 3 21.21 7.53 -0.10
C GLU A 3 21.44 6.19 -0.79
N VAL A 4 21.02 6.12 -2.05
CA VAL A 4 21.13 4.94 -2.90
C VAL A 4 21.64 5.34 -4.28
N ILE A 5 22.31 4.42 -4.95
CA ILE A 5 22.72 4.61 -6.33
C ILE A 5 21.66 3.97 -7.23
N HIS A 6 20.94 4.79 -7.99
CA HIS A 6 19.96 4.28 -8.95
C HIS A 6 20.62 4.07 -10.31
N ILE A 7 20.54 2.84 -10.81
CA ILE A 7 21.10 2.44 -12.11
C ILE A 7 19.94 2.20 -13.06
N GLY A 8 19.92 2.94 -14.17
CA GLY A 8 18.91 2.79 -15.22
C GLY A 8 19.55 2.81 -16.60
N LYS A 9 18.81 3.28 -17.61
CA LYS A 9 19.36 3.47 -18.97
C LYS A 9 20.45 4.56 -19.06
N LYS A 10 20.60 5.38 -18.01
CA LYS A 10 21.61 6.44 -17.89
C LYS A 10 22.65 6.04 -16.86
N THR A 11 23.78 6.76 -16.86
CA THR A 11 24.84 6.67 -15.85
C THR A 11 24.26 6.70 -14.44
N ALA A 12 24.80 5.87 -13.56
CA ALA A 12 24.44 5.77 -12.15
C ALA A 12 24.35 7.16 -11.50
N GLN A 13 23.25 7.45 -10.82
CA GLN A 13 23.05 8.72 -10.13
C GLN A 13 22.68 8.50 -8.66
N PRO A 14 23.18 9.36 -7.75
CA PRO A 14 22.74 9.35 -6.37
C PRO A 14 21.27 9.77 -6.30
N ALA A 15 20.51 9.04 -5.50
CA ALA A 15 19.11 9.29 -5.21
C ALA A 15 18.85 9.04 -3.73
N PHE A 16 17.74 9.57 -3.22
CA PHE A 16 17.28 9.27 -1.87
C PHE A 16 16.12 8.30 -1.93
N GLN A 17 16.28 7.15 -1.29
CA GLN A 17 15.19 6.23 -1.05
C GLN A 17 14.48 6.61 0.25
N ILE A 18 13.16 6.71 0.15
CA ILE A 18 12.30 6.81 1.31
C ILE A 18 12.26 5.43 1.97
N ILE A 19 12.63 5.37 3.24
CA ILE A 19 12.53 4.17 4.08
C ILE A 19 11.41 4.42 5.08
N PRO A 20 10.21 3.85 4.87
CA PRO A 20 9.13 3.96 5.84
C PRO A 20 9.52 3.23 7.13
N THR A 21 9.27 3.85 8.27
CA THR A 21 9.53 3.25 9.60
C THR A 21 8.26 3.06 10.41
N SER A 22 7.12 3.54 9.91
CA SER A 22 5.81 3.37 10.54
C SER A 22 5.17 2.11 10.01
N ILE A 23 4.76 1.21 10.89
CA ILE A 23 3.94 0.05 10.54
C ILE A 23 2.54 0.36 11.07
N LEU A 24 1.52 0.22 10.21
CA LEU A 24 0.11 0.35 10.62
C LEU A 24 -0.23 -0.78 11.61
N PRO A 25 -1.26 -0.60 12.47
CA PRO A 25 -1.79 -1.73 13.22
C PRO A 25 -2.32 -2.81 12.28
N SER A 26 -2.67 -3.98 12.82
CA SER A 26 -3.38 -4.99 12.05
C SER A 26 -4.73 -4.45 11.57
N TRP A 27 -5.20 -4.90 10.41
CA TRP A 27 -6.57 -4.64 9.99
C TRP A 27 -7.58 -5.23 10.98
N SER A 28 -8.78 -4.66 10.98
CA SER A 28 -9.90 -5.15 11.77
C SER A 28 -10.29 -6.57 11.35
N SER A 29 -10.71 -7.38 12.32
CA SER A 29 -11.33 -8.68 12.07
C SER A 29 -12.66 -8.57 11.30
N GLU A 30 -13.27 -7.39 11.25
CA GLU A 30 -14.47 -7.11 10.45
C GLU A 30 -14.18 -6.98 8.96
N MET A 31 -12.90 -6.94 8.56
CA MET A 31 -12.51 -6.86 7.16
C MET A 31 -13.04 -8.05 6.37
N LYS A 32 -13.87 -7.76 5.36
CA LYS A 32 -14.42 -8.79 4.48
C LYS A 32 -13.39 -9.22 3.44
N HIS A 33 -13.30 -10.52 3.26
CA HIS A 33 -12.49 -11.14 2.21
C HIS A 33 -13.40 -12.01 1.34
N TYR A 34 -13.39 -11.78 0.03
CA TYR A 34 -14.08 -12.64 -0.92
C TYR A 34 -13.12 -13.67 -1.49
N TYR A 35 -13.48 -14.94 -1.31
CA TYR A 35 -12.74 -16.07 -1.85
C TYR A 35 -13.41 -16.56 -3.13
N PHE A 36 -12.62 -16.91 -4.14
CA PHE A 36 -13.17 -17.53 -5.34
C PHE A 36 -13.67 -18.94 -5.01
N ILE A 37 -14.93 -19.22 -5.35
CA ILE A 37 -15.61 -20.51 -5.10
C ILE A 37 -14.84 -21.68 -5.73
N THR A 38 -14.11 -21.42 -6.81
CA THR A 38 -13.31 -22.40 -7.55
C THR A 38 -11.99 -22.78 -6.86
N GLU A 39 -11.59 -22.10 -5.79
CA GLU A 39 -10.27 -22.25 -5.14
C GLU A 39 -10.35 -22.50 -3.62
N THR A 40 -11.44 -23.11 -3.14
CA THR A 40 -11.73 -23.26 -1.70
C THR A 40 -10.66 -24.04 -0.90
N ASN A 41 -9.92 -24.96 -1.52
CA ASN A 41 -8.98 -25.84 -0.81
C ASN A 41 -7.51 -25.45 -0.99
N ASP A 42 -7.27 -24.28 -1.56
CA ASP A 42 -6.07 -24.10 -2.37
C ASP A 42 -5.08 -23.12 -1.69
N GLN A 43 -5.30 -22.70 -0.44
CA GLN A 43 -4.41 -21.76 0.27
C GLN A 43 -2.93 -22.21 0.25
N CYS A 44 -2.00 -21.26 0.04
CA CYS A 44 -0.57 -21.55 0.10
C CYS A 44 -0.21 -22.09 1.50
N SER A 45 0.30 -23.32 1.58
CA SER A 45 0.63 -23.97 2.86
C SER A 45 1.76 -23.29 3.64
N ILE A 46 2.51 -22.38 2.99
CA ILE A 46 3.65 -21.68 3.59
C ILE A 46 3.25 -20.29 4.09
N CYS A 47 2.65 -19.46 3.24
CA CYS A 47 2.33 -18.07 3.59
C CYS A 47 0.84 -17.82 3.81
N ASN A 48 -0.03 -18.80 3.54
CA ASN A 48 -1.49 -18.71 3.63
C ASN A 48 -2.13 -17.60 2.76
N ILE A 49 -1.38 -17.05 1.80
CA ILE A 49 -1.85 -16.01 0.87
C ILE A 49 -2.36 -16.72 -0.40
N ARG A 50 -3.65 -16.57 -0.74
CA ARG A 50 -4.19 -16.95 -2.06
C ARG A 50 -5.35 -16.06 -2.50
N GLY A 51 -5.61 -16.09 -3.82
CA GLY A 51 -6.59 -15.34 -4.59
C GLY A 51 -7.88 -15.04 -3.84
N ARG A 52 -7.88 -13.88 -3.20
CA ARG A 52 -9.05 -13.31 -2.56
C ARG A 52 -9.13 -11.85 -2.95
N ILE A 53 -10.34 -11.35 -3.08
CA ILE A 53 -10.58 -9.93 -3.25
C ILE A 53 -10.76 -9.37 -1.85
N ASP A 54 -9.81 -8.54 -1.46
CA ASP A 54 -9.87 -7.81 -0.20
C ASP A 54 -10.79 -6.60 -0.38
N TYR A 55 -11.70 -6.37 0.59
CA TYR A 55 -12.38 -5.07 0.68
C TYR A 55 -11.36 -3.93 0.89
N PRO A 56 -11.79 -2.66 0.76
CA PRO A 56 -11.10 -1.54 1.39
C PRO A 56 -10.61 -1.92 2.80
N TYR A 57 -9.41 -1.50 3.16
CA TYR A 57 -8.80 -1.89 4.44
C TYR A 57 -9.64 -1.37 5.59
N HIS A 58 -10.04 -2.24 6.52
CA HIS A 58 -10.76 -1.84 7.73
C HIS A 58 -9.77 -1.73 8.88
N TYR A 59 -9.84 -0.67 9.67
CA TYR A 59 -9.09 -0.57 10.93
C TYR A 59 -10.01 -0.20 12.07
N ASN A 60 -9.77 -0.78 13.25
CA ASN A 60 -10.48 -0.39 14.45
C ASN A 60 -10.05 1.02 14.84
N LYS A 61 -11.02 1.85 15.21
CA LYS A 61 -10.81 3.24 15.61
C LYS A 61 -9.80 3.36 16.75
N ILE A 62 -9.94 2.50 17.77
CA ILE A 62 -9.06 2.48 18.94
C ILE A 62 -7.61 2.23 18.53
N ASP A 63 -7.36 1.29 17.61
CA ASP A 63 -6.00 0.93 17.18
C ASP A 63 -5.33 2.09 16.43
N ILE A 64 -6.09 2.83 15.62
CA ILE A 64 -5.63 4.00 14.88
C ILE A 64 -5.40 5.21 15.81
N GLU A 65 -6.26 5.40 16.81
CA GLU A 65 -6.09 6.46 17.80
C GLU A 65 -4.85 6.22 18.68
N GLN A 66 -4.57 4.96 19.02
CA GLN A 66 -3.38 4.57 19.78
C GLN A 66 -2.10 4.53 18.94
N ASN A 67 -2.21 4.29 17.63
CA ASN A 67 -1.10 4.23 16.69
C ASN A 67 -1.31 5.22 15.54
N PRO A 68 -1.06 6.52 15.76
CA PRO A 68 -1.34 7.54 14.76
C PRO A 68 -0.64 7.29 13.42
N ILE A 69 -1.43 7.33 12.35
CA ILE A 69 -0.96 7.19 10.97
C ILE A 69 0.04 8.31 10.65
N LYS A 70 1.25 7.95 10.20
CA LYS A 70 2.26 8.90 9.73
C LYS A 70 2.06 9.22 8.25
N ASP A 71 2.94 10.03 7.68
CA ASP A 71 2.87 10.36 6.26
C ASP A 71 3.15 9.17 5.34
N ILE A 72 3.98 8.24 5.80
CA ILE A 72 4.42 7.07 5.04
C ILE A 72 4.42 5.89 6.00
N ASN A 73 3.59 4.90 5.71
CA ASN A 73 3.38 3.73 6.56
C ASN A 73 3.49 2.44 5.74
N ILE A 74 3.74 1.34 6.43
CA ILE A 74 3.78 0.00 5.88
C ILE A 74 2.55 -0.74 6.43
N LEU A 75 1.80 -1.41 5.56
CA LEU A 75 0.73 -2.31 5.98
C LEU A 75 1.33 -3.49 6.76
N GLN A 76 0.77 -3.81 7.93
CA GLN A 76 1.27 -4.92 8.74
C GLN A 76 1.12 -6.28 8.04
N GLU A 77 0.12 -6.43 7.19
CA GLU A 77 -0.18 -7.67 6.49
C GLU A 77 0.53 -7.78 5.14
N TRP A 78 0.82 -9.03 4.78
CA TRP A 78 1.36 -9.38 3.48
C TRP A 78 0.27 -9.35 2.41
N LYS A 79 0.62 -8.77 1.26
CA LYS A 79 -0.11 -8.89 -0.01
C LYS A 79 0.72 -9.67 -1.01
N SER A 80 0.05 -10.18 -2.04
CA SER A 80 0.71 -10.77 -3.20
C SER A 80 0.17 -10.12 -4.47
N ASN A 81 1.05 -9.87 -5.43
CA ASN A 81 0.67 -9.47 -6.79
C ASN A 81 0.69 -10.68 -7.76
N GLY A 82 0.75 -11.90 -7.23
CA GLY A 82 0.87 -13.15 -7.99
C GLY A 82 2.31 -13.56 -8.29
N GLN A 83 3.31 -12.68 -8.13
CA GLN A 83 4.72 -12.99 -8.38
C GLN A 83 5.56 -13.01 -7.09
N TRP A 84 5.27 -12.12 -6.13
CA TRP A 84 5.93 -12.09 -4.83
C TRP A 84 5.00 -11.54 -3.75
N ALA A 85 5.32 -11.89 -2.50
CA ALA A 85 4.70 -11.29 -1.34
C ALA A 85 5.40 -9.97 -0.99
N TYR A 86 4.63 -8.96 -0.58
CA TYR A 86 5.15 -7.66 -0.16
C TYR A 86 4.24 -7.03 0.90
N HIS A 87 4.76 -6.07 1.65
CA HIS A 87 3.95 -5.18 2.47
C HIS A 87 3.68 -3.88 1.70
N PRO A 88 2.41 -3.55 1.41
CA PRO A 88 2.04 -2.29 0.78
C PRO A 88 2.51 -1.06 1.57
N ILE A 89 2.80 0.03 0.84
CA ILE A 89 3.10 1.34 1.42
C ILE A 89 1.85 2.22 1.35
N PHE A 90 1.46 2.80 2.49
CA PHE A 90 0.32 3.69 2.65
C PHE A 90 0.79 5.12 2.88
N LEU A 91 0.36 6.04 2.01
CA LEU A 91 0.64 7.46 2.14
C LEU A 91 -0.54 8.17 2.80
N SER A 92 -0.26 9.07 3.75
CA SER A 92 -1.31 9.94 4.30
C SER A 92 -1.87 10.84 3.19
N LYS A 93 -3.15 11.19 3.29
CA LYS A 93 -3.76 12.16 2.38
C LYS A 93 -2.97 13.48 2.34
N ARG A 94 -2.58 13.98 3.52
CA ARG A 94 -1.80 15.23 3.65
C ARG A 94 -0.47 15.16 2.88
N PHE A 95 0.26 14.06 3.00
CA PHE A 95 1.52 13.90 2.30
C PHE A 95 1.34 13.78 0.79
N ARG A 96 0.32 13.05 0.35
CA ARG A 96 -0.04 12.98 -1.07
C ARG A 96 -0.37 14.35 -1.64
N ASP A 97 -1.19 15.13 -0.94
CA ASP A 97 -1.57 16.48 -1.36
C ASP A 97 -0.30 17.34 -1.52
N LEU A 98 0.63 17.28 -0.56
CA LEU A 98 1.93 17.95 -0.66
C LEU A 98 2.73 17.52 -1.91
N LEU A 99 2.76 16.23 -2.25
CA LEU A 99 3.45 15.74 -3.45
C LEU A 99 2.80 16.26 -4.73
N ILE A 100 1.47 16.38 -4.76
CA ILE A 100 0.73 16.93 -5.91
C ILE A 100 0.99 18.42 -6.05
N ASP A 101 0.89 19.18 -4.95
CA ASP A 101 1.09 20.63 -4.92
C ASP A 101 2.50 21.03 -5.38
N ASN A 102 3.49 20.15 -5.13
CA ASN A 102 4.87 20.34 -5.58
C ASN A 102 5.16 19.74 -6.97
N GLY A 103 4.15 19.24 -7.69
CA GLY A 103 4.29 18.69 -9.04
C GLY A 103 5.10 17.39 -9.11
N ILE A 104 5.26 16.67 -7.99
CA ILE A 104 6.01 15.41 -7.91
C ILE A 104 5.19 14.26 -8.50
N THR A 105 3.87 14.26 -8.22
CA THR A 105 2.89 13.29 -8.73
C THR A 105 1.62 14.02 -9.20
N ARG A 106 0.74 13.34 -9.94
CA ARG A 106 -0.58 13.85 -10.33
C ARG A 106 -1.68 13.32 -9.41
N ASP A 107 -2.84 14.00 -9.39
CA ASP A 107 -4.07 13.50 -8.76
C ASP A 107 -4.71 12.40 -9.63
N VAL A 108 -4.15 11.19 -9.57
CA VAL A 108 -4.75 10.02 -10.25
C VAL A 108 -5.60 9.22 -9.28
N ARG A 109 -6.82 8.87 -9.71
CA ARG A 109 -7.81 8.10 -8.93
C ARG A 109 -8.14 6.74 -9.53
N ASN A 110 -7.64 6.46 -10.74
CA ASN A 110 -7.92 5.24 -11.47
C ASN A 110 -6.65 4.73 -12.13
N MET A 111 -6.23 3.50 -11.78
CA MET A 111 -5.01 2.89 -12.31
C MET A 111 -5.14 2.47 -13.78
N TYR A 112 -6.38 2.36 -14.27
CA TYR A 112 -6.71 2.04 -15.65
C TYR A 112 -6.90 3.30 -16.51
N ASP A 113 -6.68 4.49 -15.96
CA ASP A 113 -6.65 5.72 -16.75
C ASP A 113 -5.44 5.67 -17.69
N ASN A 114 -5.64 6.04 -18.97
CA ASN A 114 -4.56 6.12 -19.97
C ASN A 114 -3.43 7.07 -19.55
N ASN A 115 -3.72 7.99 -18.62
CA ASN A 115 -2.76 8.91 -18.06
C ASN A 115 -1.96 8.34 -16.89
N TYR A 116 -2.29 7.16 -16.36
CA TYR A 116 -1.54 6.53 -15.26
C TYR A 116 -0.11 6.20 -15.69
N LYS A 117 0.88 6.73 -14.97
CA LYS A 117 2.31 6.55 -15.20
C LYS A 117 2.98 6.08 -13.92
N SER A 118 4.23 5.64 -14.06
CA SER A 118 5.06 5.08 -12.99
C SER A 118 5.30 5.98 -11.77
N LYS A 119 4.92 7.27 -11.81
CA LYS A 119 5.05 8.21 -10.71
C LYS A 119 3.75 8.50 -9.98
N ASP A 120 2.62 8.04 -10.52
CA ASP A 120 1.33 8.30 -9.91
C ASP A 120 1.04 7.28 -8.82
N TRP A 121 0.47 7.77 -7.72
CA TRP A 121 0.13 6.96 -6.56
C TRP A 121 -1.39 6.89 -6.41
N LEU A 122 -1.93 5.66 -6.37
CA LEU A 122 -3.36 5.44 -6.18
C LEU A 122 -3.78 5.69 -4.72
N PHE A 123 -5.04 6.10 -4.54
CA PHE A 123 -5.63 6.18 -3.22
C PHE A 123 -6.49 4.94 -2.98
N ASP A 124 -6.06 4.11 -2.04
CA ASP A 124 -6.90 3.03 -1.54
C ASP A 124 -7.74 3.56 -0.38
N PRO A 125 -9.09 3.48 -0.47
CA PRO A 125 -9.93 3.87 0.65
C PRO A 125 -9.66 2.96 1.86
N VAL A 126 -9.68 3.59 3.02
CA VAL A 126 -9.59 2.93 4.32
C VAL A 126 -10.89 3.20 5.06
N ILE A 127 -11.45 2.16 5.67
CA ILE A 127 -12.67 2.21 6.47
C ILE A 127 -12.26 2.13 7.94
N ILE A 128 -12.78 3.05 8.75
CA ILE A 128 -12.62 3.00 10.20
C ILE A 128 -13.90 2.38 10.78
N VAL A 129 -13.73 1.31 11.54
CA VAL A 129 -14.81 0.64 12.27
C VAL A 129 -14.67 0.93 13.76
N ASP A 130 -15.78 0.92 14.49
CA ASP A 130 -15.83 1.29 15.92
C ASP A 130 -15.35 0.18 16.85
#